data_AF-I1C6I0-F1
#
_entry.id   AF-I1C6I0-F1
#
_cell.length_a   1.000
_cell.length_b   1.000
_cell.length_c   1.000
_cell.angle_alpha   90.00
_cell.angle_beta   90.00
_cell.angle_gamma   90.00
#
_symmetry.space_group_name_H-M   'P 1'
#
loop_
_entity.id
_entity.type
_entity.pdbx_description
1 polymer ?
#
loop_
_entity_poly.entity_id
_entity_poly.type
_entity_poly.pdbx_seq_one_letter_code
_entity_poly.pdbx_strand_id
1 'polypeptide(L)'
;MPRCPSLKKVQRCCMAIVNASPVALLVVLFTWSFWAFNFRLIWNQFINKEHFIQVIYYPSFILCVWSYWTVCKTSPGYTIDLHKKKKSEEPGEEEENDGLLNTHEELSLRYPITVKRDGARRYCQKCKLEKFDRTHHCRQCQKCVLKMDQTTIEFYEKTNFMLGRNDVMRTKYFNPWDVGTRKNIEQVLGKNKWKMFIPVGKPLGEAPSLLYRITITTTTTILS
;
A
#
# COMPACT_ATOMS: atom_id res chain seq x y z
N MET A 1 14.64 19.42 -28.92
CA MET A 1 13.53 20.39 -28.78
C MET A 1 13.25 20.66 -27.30
N PRO A 2 13.60 21.84 -26.77
CA PRO A 2 13.29 22.21 -25.39
C PRO A 2 11.79 22.54 -25.27
N ARG A 3 11.03 21.73 -24.51
CA ARG A 3 9.60 22.02 -24.25
C ARG A 3 9.49 23.20 -23.30
N CYS A 4 8.74 24.24 -23.68
CA CYS A 4 8.50 25.44 -22.87
C CYS A 4 8.03 25.09 -21.43
N PRO A 5 8.59 25.73 -20.40
CA PRO A 5 8.24 25.46 -18.99
C PRO A 5 6.78 25.79 -18.65
N SER A 6 6.12 26.69 -19.41
CA SER A 6 4.70 27.04 -19.24
C SER A 6 3.77 25.85 -19.50
N LEU A 7 4.02 25.05 -20.54
CA LEU A 7 3.18 23.91 -20.92
C LEU A 7 3.20 22.80 -19.86
N LYS A 8 4.36 22.56 -19.24
CA LYS A 8 4.48 21.60 -18.12
C LYS A 8 3.72 22.08 -16.88
N LYS A 9 3.68 23.39 -16.62
CA LYS A 9 2.94 23.97 -15.49
C LYS A 9 1.44 23.83 -15.71
N VAL A 10 0.94 24.19 -16.90
CA VAL A 10 -0.48 24.00 -17.29
C VAL A 10 -0.87 22.53 -17.20
N GLN A 11 -0.07 21.62 -17.75
CA GLN A 11 -0.33 20.18 -17.67
C GLN A 11 -0.42 19.67 -16.22
N ARG A 12 0.43 20.14 -15.31
CA ARG A 12 0.37 19.78 -13.88
C ARG A 12 -0.91 20.29 -13.22
N CYS A 13 -1.32 21.52 -13.52
CA CYS A 13 -2.56 22.10 -12.99
C CYS A 13 -3.79 21.33 -13.48
N CYS A 14 -3.87 21.03 -14.79
CA CYS A 14 -4.96 20.22 -15.34
C CYS A 14 -5.02 18.83 -14.72
N MET A 15 -3.87 18.15 -14.58
CA MET A 15 -3.82 16.83 -13.92
C MET A 15 -4.21 16.91 -12.44
N ALA A 16 -3.83 17.98 -11.73
CA ALA A 16 -4.24 18.17 -10.34
C ALA A 16 -5.76 18.34 -10.21
N ILE A 17 -6.39 19.11 -11.11
CA ILE A 17 -7.85 19.29 -11.15
C ILE A 17 -8.54 17.98 -11.46
N VAL A 18 -8.10 17.26 -12.51
CA VAL A 18 -8.68 15.96 -12.90
C VAL A 18 -8.51 14.93 -11.79
N ASN A 19 -7.39 14.93 -11.07
CA ASN A 19 -7.18 14.01 -9.95
C ASN A 19 -7.98 14.41 -8.70
N ALA A 20 -8.30 15.70 -8.54
CA ALA A 20 -9.13 16.19 -7.43
C ALA A 20 -10.64 16.05 -7.71
N SER A 21 -11.05 15.93 -8.98
CA SER A 21 -12.47 15.86 -9.35
C SER A 21 -13.23 14.68 -8.73
N PRO A 22 -12.68 13.46 -8.60
CA PRO A 22 -13.39 12.36 -7.93
C PRO A 22 -13.59 12.65 -6.45
N VAL A 23 -12.63 13.33 -5.80
CA VAL A 23 -12.71 13.71 -4.40
C VAL A 23 -13.80 14.76 -4.19
N ALA A 24 -13.81 15.81 -5.02
CA ALA A 24 -14.82 16.85 -4.97
C ALA A 24 -16.24 16.29 -5.22
N LEU A 25 -16.38 15.41 -6.21
CA LEU A 25 -17.65 14.76 -6.52
C LEU A 25 -18.18 13.94 -5.34
N LEU A 26 -17.32 13.16 -4.67
CA LEU A 26 -17.72 12.39 -3.49
C LEU A 26 -18.14 13.28 -2.31
N VAL A 27 -17.44 14.41 -2.09
CA VAL A 27 -17.82 15.37 -1.06
C VAL A 27 -19.18 15.99 -1.34
N VAL A 28 -19.47 16.34 -2.59
CA VAL A 28 -20.78 16.87 -3.01
C VAL A 28 -21.87 15.82 -2.79
N LEU A 29 -21.64 14.57 -3.21
CA LEU A 29 -22.59 13.47 -3.03
C LEU A 29 -22.90 13.20 -1.55
N PHE A 30 -21.88 13.15 -0.67
CA PHE A 30 -22.09 12.94 0.76
C PHE A 30 -22.82 14.11 1.43
N THR A 31 -22.52 15.33 1.00
CA THR A 31 -23.19 16.53 1.52
C THR A 31 -24.65 16.55 1.10
N TRP A 32 -24.94 16.22 -0.17
CA TRP A 32 -26.29 16.10 -0.69
C TRP A 32 -27.06 14.97 -0.01
N SER A 33 -26.45 13.79 0.15
CA SER A 33 -27.11 12.66 0.81
C SER A 33 -27.48 12.98 2.26
N PHE A 34 -26.58 13.66 2.99
CA PHE A 34 -26.85 14.13 4.34
C PHE A 34 -28.00 15.13 4.39
N TRP A 35 -27.99 16.13 3.50
CA TRP A 35 -29.06 17.12 3.43
C TRP A 35 -30.41 16.49 3.06
N ALA A 36 -30.43 15.62 2.05
CA ALA A 36 -31.65 14.95 1.59
C ALA A 36 -32.23 14.04 2.68
N PHE A 37 -31.39 13.29 3.40
CA PHE A 37 -31.83 12.46 4.53
C PHE A 37 -32.48 13.31 5.63
N ASN A 38 -31.82 14.40 6.06
CA ASN A 38 -32.33 15.25 7.12
C ASN A 38 -33.60 16.02 6.72
N PHE A 39 -33.68 16.53 5.50
CA PHE A 39 -34.79 17.38 5.09
C PHE A 39 -36.02 16.59 4.60
N ARG A 40 -35.82 15.51 3.84
CA ARG A 40 -36.93 14.75 3.24
C ARG A 40 -37.44 13.61 4.12
N LEU A 41 -36.56 12.93 4.86
CA LEU A 41 -36.93 11.74 5.63
C LEU A 41 -37.23 12.06 7.09
N ILE A 42 -36.44 12.92 7.75
CA ILE A 42 -36.69 13.26 9.16
C ILE A 42 -37.96 14.09 9.32
N TRP A 43 -38.31 14.98 8.39
CA TRP A 43 -39.58 15.72 8.45
C TRP A 43 -40.80 14.79 8.46
N ASN A 44 -40.81 13.79 7.56
CA ASN A 44 -41.89 12.80 7.49
C ASN A 44 -41.86 11.80 8.66
N GLN A 45 -40.68 11.40 9.14
CA GLN A 45 -40.56 10.45 10.26
C GLN A 45 -40.80 11.08 11.63
N PHE A 46 -40.52 12.38 11.81
CA PHE A 46 -40.84 13.11 13.04
C PHE A 46 -42.35 13.13 13.28
N ILE A 47 -43.14 13.21 12.20
CA ILE A 47 -44.61 13.10 12.24
C ILE A 47 -45.03 11.68 12.68
N ASN A 48 -44.34 10.64 12.22
CA ASN A 48 -44.66 9.23 12.49
C ASN A 48 -43.97 8.61 13.72
N LYS A 49 -43.10 9.37 14.43
CA LYS A 49 -42.30 8.93 15.60
C LYS A 49 -41.39 7.70 15.38
N GLU A 50 -41.01 7.41 14.13
CA GLU A 50 -40.12 6.28 13.82
C GLU A 50 -38.65 6.73 13.75
N HIS A 51 -37.85 6.39 14.76
CA HIS A 51 -36.43 6.81 14.85
C HIS A 51 -35.42 5.72 14.45
N PHE A 52 -35.86 4.50 14.13
CA PHE A 52 -34.98 3.35 13.89
C PHE A 52 -33.95 3.59 12.77
N ILE A 53 -34.37 4.22 11.68
CA ILE A 53 -33.50 4.50 10.53
C ILE A 53 -32.38 5.48 10.90
N GLN A 54 -32.64 6.45 11.79
CA GLN A 54 -31.67 7.44 12.23
C GLN A 54 -30.54 6.81 13.05
N VAL A 55 -30.88 5.86 13.92
CA VAL A 55 -29.92 5.12 14.75
C VAL A 55 -28.93 4.32 13.91
N ILE A 56 -29.32 3.84 12.73
CA ILE A 56 -28.44 3.11 11.81
C ILE A 56 -27.68 4.06 10.86
N TYR A 57 -28.37 5.10 10.38
CA TYR A 57 -27.81 6.04 9.39
C TYR A 57 -26.63 6.85 9.95
N TYR A 58 -26.78 7.49 11.11
CA TYR A 58 -25.73 8.35 11.65
C TYR A 58 -24.39 7.63 11.90
N PRO A 59 -24.33 6.46 12.58
CA PRO A 59 -23.06 5.77 12.80
C PRO A 59 -22.45 5.25 11.50
N SER A 60 -23.25 4.73 10.56
CA SER A 60 -22.74 4.26 9.27
C SER A 60 -22.22 5.42 8.40
N PHE A 61 -22.89 6.57 8.40
CA PHE A 61 -22.44 7.78 7.71
C PHE A 61 -21.13 8.32 8.31
N ILE A 62 -21.03 8.41 9.64
CA ILE A 62 -19.80 8.82 10.33
C ILE A 62 -18.64 7.88 9.98
N LEU A 63 -18.87 6.56 10.02
CA LEU A 63 -17.85 5.57 9.67
C LEU A 63 -17.42 5.68 8.20
N CYS A 64 -18.35 5.92 7.29
CA CYS A 64 -18.08 6.09 5.87
C CYS A 64 -17.20 7.33 5.61
N VAL A 65 -17.59 8.49 6.16
CA VAL A 65 -16.83 9.74 6.03
C VAL A 65 -15.46 9.62 6.68
N TRP A 66 -15.36 9.01 7.86
CA TRP A 66 -14.08 8.80 8.52
C TRP A 66 -13.16 7.87 7.70
N SER A 67 -13.69 6.75 7.20
CA SER A 67 -12.92 5.83 6.36
C SER A 67 -12.42 6.52 5.09
N TYR A 68 -13.29 7.29 4.44
CA TYR A 68 -12.94 8.07 3.26
C TYR A 68 -11.84 9.10 3.53
N TRP A 69 -11.97 9.85 4.62
CA TRP A 69 -10.99 10.85 5.04
C TRP A 69 -9.62 10.23 5.32
N THR A 70 -9.61 9.08 6.02
CA THR A 70 -8.38 8.33 6.30
C THR A 70 -7.70 7.92 4.99
N VAL A 71 -8.42 7.31 4.04
CA VAL A 71 -7.85 6.90 2.74
C VAL A 71 -7.27 8.09 1.97
N CYS A 72 -7.96 9.23 1.94
CA CYS A 72 -7.49 10.41 1.21
C CYS A 72 -6.22 11.03 1.82
N LYS A 73 -6.04 10.92 3.14
CA LYS A 73 -4.89 11.49 3.86
C LYS A 73 -3.73 10.54 4.05
N THR A 74 -3.96 9.24 3.98
CA THR A 74 -2.89 8.25 4.12
C THR A 74 -2.00 8.28 2.88
N SER A 75 -0.73 8.66 3.08
CA SER A 75 0.28 8.58 2.04
C SER A 75 0.50 7.10 1.64
N PRO A 76 0.63 6.80 0.34
CA PRO A 76 0.80 5.42 -0.13
C PRO A 76 2.19 4.82 0.18
N GLY A 77 3.07 5.58 0.86
CA GLY A 77 4.44 5.18 1.20
C GLY A 77 5.39 5.24 0.01
N TYR A 78 6.59 5.80 0.21
CA TYR A 78 7.56 5.99 -0.87
C TYR A 78 8.90 5.30 -0.56
N THR A 79 9.50 4.71 -1.59
CA THR A 79 10.83 4.09 -1.48
C THR A 79 11.94 5.02 -1.06
N ILE A 80 11.81 6.33 -1.36
CA ILE A 80 12.81 7.32 -0.97
C ILE A 80 12.91 7.44 0.56
N ASP A 81 11.79 7.27 1.26
CA ASP A 81 11.73 7.35 2.72
C ASP A 81 12.46 6.16 3.34
N LEU A 82 12.34 4.96 2.75
CA LEU A 82 13.09 3.77 3.16
C LEU A 82 14.59 3.88 2.88
N HIS A 83 14.98 4.39 1.71
CA HIS A 83 16.40 4.63 1.41
C HIS A 83 17.01 5.67 2.34
N LYS A 84 16.23 6.67 2.77
CA LYS A 84 16.67 7.65 3.76
C LYS A 84 16.85 7.01 5.14
N LYS A 85 15.91 6.15 5.57
CA LYS A 85 16.00 5.37 6.82
C LYS A 85 17.24 4.47 6.84
N LYS A 86 17.47 3.71 5.76
CA LYS A 86 18.66 2.86 5.60
C LYS A 86 19.97 3.66 5.72
N LYS A 87 20.06 4.81 5.05
CA LYS A 87 21.25 5.68 5.15
C LYS A 87 21.46 6.31 6.53
N SER A 88 20.40 6.56 7.30
CA SER A 88 20.54 7.04 8.68
C SER A 88 20.94 5.96 9.66
N GLU A 89 20.70 4.69 9.32
CA GLU A 89 21.02 3.51 10.15
C GLU A 89 22.38 2.88 9.80
N GLU A 90 23.06 3.34 8.74
CA GLU A 90 24.42 2.93 8.36
C GLU A 90 25.45 4.01 8.82
N PRO A 91 25.96 3.98 10.06
CA PRO A 91 27.09 4.80 10.47
C PRO A 91 28.40 4.12 10.05
N GLY A 92 29.08 4.66 9.03
CA GLY A 92 30.48 4.36 8.72
C GLY A 92 30.73 2.96 8.15
N GLU A 93 31.63 2.88 7.18
CA GLU A 93 32.13 1.63 6.61
C GLU A 93 32.81 0.80 7.71
N GLU A 94 32.30 -0.39 8.04
CA GLU A 94 33.11 -1.46 8.66
C GLU A 94 32.40 -2.83 8.58
N GLU A 95 33.06 -3.71 7.83
CA GLU A 95 33.12 -5.18 7.90
C GLU A 95 31.87 -6.06 7.66
N GLU A 96 32.10 -7.00 6.75
CA GLU A 96 31.32 -8.19 6.43
C GLU A 96 31.27 -9.13 7.66
N ASN A 97 30.53 -8.74 8.70
CA ASN A 97 30.19 -9.66 9.77
C ASN A 97 28.89 -10.39 9.41
N ASP A 98 28.96 -11.72 9.27
CA ASP A 98 27.83 -12.66 9.20
C ASP A 98 27.08 -12.73 10.55
N GLY A 99 26.86 -11.55 11.14
CA GLY A 99 26.09 -11.34 12.34
C GLY A 99 24.62 -11.54 12.00
N LEU A 100 24.02 -12.53 12.66
CA LEU A 100 22.59 -12.83 12.64
C LEU A 100 21.79 -11.53 12.67
N LEU A 101 21.22 -11.17 11.52
CA LEU A 101 20.49 -9.93 11.36
C LEU A 101 19.25 -9.98 12.26
N ASN A 102 19.29 -9.24 13.36
CA ASN A 102 18.37 -9.44 14.49
C ASN A 102 16.93 -8.99 14.17
N THR A 103 16.72 -8.25 13.08
CA THR A 103 15.39 -7.81 12.67
C THR A 103 15.00 -8.28 11.27
N HIS A 104 13.82 -8.87 11.19
CA HIS A 104 13.18 -9.36 9.97
C HIS A 104 13.04 -8.28 8.86
N GLU A 105 12.99 -7.01 9.27
CA GLU A 105 12.88 -5.82 8.42
C GLU A 105 14.18 -5.52 7.66
N GLU A 106 15.32 -5.57 8.35
CA GLU A 106 16.63 -5.30 7.77
C GLU A 106 16.98 -6.34 6.69
N LEU A 107 16.55 -7.60 6.87
CA LEU A 107 16.89 -8.69 5.96
C LEU A 107 16.18 -8.53 4.62
N SER A 108 14.92 -8.10 4.67
CA SER A 108 14.11 -7.81 3.48
C SER A 108 14.55 -6.57 2.72
N LEU A 109 15.14 -5.58 3.41
CA LEU A 109 15.76 -4.42 2.76
C LEU A 109 17.11 -4.80 2.11
N ARG A 110 17.82 -5.78 2.69
CA ARG A 110 19.11 -6.25 2.19
C ARG A 110 18.98 -7.26 1.06
N TYR A 111 18.01 -8.18 1.10
CA TYR A 111 17.80 -9.25 0.12
C TYR A 111 16.38 -9.21 -0.48
N PRO A 112 16.18 -8.55 -1.64
CA PRO A 112 14.88 -8.48 -2.28
C PRO A 112 14.52 -9.83 -2.91
N ILE A 113 13.28 -10.27 -2.69
CA ILE A 113 12.76 -11.55 -3.22
C ILE A 113 12.43 -11.39 -4.71
N THR A 114 11.94 -10.21 -5.14
CA THR A 114 11.60 -9.95 -6.54
C THR A 114 12.78 -9.44 -7.35
N VAL A 115 13.17 -10.21 -8.35
CA VAL A 115 14.31 -9.91 -9.24
C VAL A 115 13.88 -9.79 -10.69
N LYS A 116 14.76 -9.24 -11.52
CA LYS A 116 14.64 -9.34 -12.98
C LYS A 116 14.95 -10.77 -13.44
N ARG A 117 14.73 -11.06 -14.73
CA ARG A 117 15.03 -12.37 -15.33
C ARG A 117 16.51 -12.75 -15.26
N ASP A 118 17.39 -11.76 -15.25
CA ASP A 118 18.84 -11.89 -15.12
C ASP A 118 19.30 -12.04 -13.66
N GLY A 119 18.38 -12.14 -12.70
CA GLY A 119 18.68 -12.18 -11.27
C GLY A 119 19.07 -10.83 -10.68
N ALA A 120 19.19 -9.76 -11.49
CA ALA A 120 19.58 -8.46 -11.00
C ALA A 120 18.44 -7.73 -10.26
N ARG A 121 18.84 -6.84 -9.35
CA ARG A 121 17.90 -5.98 -8.61
C ARG A 121 17.09 -5.10 -9.56
N ARG A 122 15.82 -4.87 -9.20
CA ARG A 122 14.93 -4.01 -9.98
C ARG A 122 15.30 -2.54 -9.73
N TYR A 123 15.54 -1.77 -10.79
CA TYR A 123 15.94 -0.36 -10.68
C TYR A 123 14.91 0.58 -11.32
N CYS A 124 14.71 1.75 -10.75
CA CYS A 124 13.89 2.80 -11.35
C CYS A 124 14.76 3.87 -12.01
N GLN A 125 14.79 3.90 -13.35
CA GLN A 125 15.56 4.90 -14.09
C GLN A 125 15.10 6.35 -13.86
N LYS A 126 13.81 6.56 -13.59
CA LYS A 126 13.24 7.91 -13.37
C LYS A 126 13.58 8.47 -11.99
N CYS A 127 13.52 7.63 -10.96
CA CYS A 127 13.83 8.02 -9.58
C CYS A 127 15.30 7.85 -9.23
N LYS A 128 16.07 7.13 -10.08
CA LYS A 128 17.47 6.75 -9.83
C LYS A 128 17.68 6.03 -8.50
N LEU A 129 16.76 5.13 -8.17
CA LEU A 129 16.75 4.36 -6.92
C LEU A 129 16.46 2.89 -7.20
N GLU A 130 17.02 2.01 -6.37
CA GLU A 130 16.65 0.60 -6.32
C GLU A 130 15.20 0.45 -5.84
N LYS A 131 14.43 -0.39 -6.54
CA LYS A 131 13.05 -0.70 -6.20
C LYS A 131 13.02 -1.84 -5.20
N PHE A 132 12.39 -1.62 -4.05
CA PHE A 132 12.03 -2.69 -3.13
C PHE A 132 10.96 -3.62 -3.74
N ASP A 133 10.71 -4.72 -3.06
CA ASP A 133 9.68 -5.68 -3.45
C ASP A 133 8.31 -4.98 -3.53
N ARG A 134 7.53 -5.37 -4.55
CA ARG A 134 6.19 -4.81 -4.85
C ARG A 134 6.14 -3.28 -5.03
N THR A 135 7.28 -2.63 -5.24
CA THR A 135 7.36 -1.20 -5.57
C THR A 135 7.13 -0.97 -7.05
N HIS A 136 6.35 0.06 -7.38
CA HIS A 136 6.17 0.54 -8.75
C HIS A 136 6.37 2.05 -8.86
N HIS A 137 6.85 2.51 -10.01
CA HIS A 137 6.96 3.95 -10.28
C HIS A 137 5.61 4.48 -10.74
N CYS A 138 4.98 5.32 -9.92
CA CYS A 138 3.74 5.98 -10.29
C CYS A 138 4.05 7.21 -11.14
N ARG A 139 3.52 7.22 -12.38
CA ARG A 139 3.67 8.37 -13.29
C ARG A 139 2.89 9.60 -12.80
N GLN A 140 1.81 9.43 -12.06
CA GLN A 140 1.05 10.57 -11.51
C GLN A 140 1.80 11.19 -10.33
N CYS A 141 2.28 10.37 -9.39
CA CYS A 141 3.02 10.84 -8.22
C CYS A 141 4.48 11.23 -8.52
N GLN A 142 5.01 10.83 -9.69
CA GLN A 142 6.43 10.98 -10.07
C GLN A 142 7.42 10.38 -9.05
N LYS A 143 6.95 9.39 -8.28
CA LYS A 143 7.69 8.72 -7.21
C LYS A 143 7.46 7.22 -7.27
N CYS A 144 8.42 6.46 -6.74
CA CYS A 144 8.29 5.02 -6.53
C CYS A 144 7.48 4.78 -5.25
N VAL A 145 6.31 4.17 -5.41
CA VAL A 145 5.31 3.91 -4.37
C VAL A 145 5.43 2.45 -3.91
N LEU A 146 5.35 2.24 -2.61
CA LEU A 146 5.41 0.93 -1.97
C LEU A 146 4.07 0.21 -2.08
N LYS A 147 4.09 -1.12 -2.17
CA LYS A 147 2.89 -1.98 -2.13
C LYS A 147 1.78 -1.46 -3.07
N MET A 148 2.12 -1.23 -4.34
CA MET A 148 1.09 -0.90 -5.32
C MET A 148 0.27 -2.16 -5.61
N ASP A 149 -1.06 -2.02 -5.60
CA ASP A 149 -1.96 -3.13 -5.91
C ASP A 149 -1.73 -3.56 -7.37
N GLN A 150 -1.10 -4.71 -7.53
CA GLN A 150 -1.00 -5.39 -8.81
C GLN A 150 -2.16 -6.35 -8.91
N THR A 151 -2.80 -6.39 -10.08
CA THR A 151 -3.78 -7.44 -10.35
C THR A 151 -3.08 -8.79 -10.36
N THR A 152 -3.80 -9.83 -9.94
CA THR A 152 -3.28 -11.20 -9.86
C THR A 152 -2.67 -11.66 -11.19
N ILE A 153 -3.26 -11.26 -12.32
CA ILE A 153 -2.76 -11.59 -13.67
C ILE A 153 -1.38 -10.97 -13.92
N GLU A 154 -1.19 -9.68 -13.63
CA GLU A 154 0.10 -9.02 -13.80
C GLU A 154 1.18 -9.59 -12.89
N PHE A 155 0.79 -10.05 -11.70
CA PHE A 155 1.68 -10.70 -10.76
C PHE A 155 2.21 -12.02 -11.34
N TYR A 156 1.34 -12.93 -11.79
CA TYR A 156 1.74 -14.25 -12.29
C TYR A 156 2.51 -14.20 -13.63
N GLU A 157 2.29 -13.19 -14.47
CA GLU A 157 2.99 -13.09 -15.77
C GLU A 157 4.38 -12.46 -15.69
N LYS A 158 4.62 -11.56 -14.73
CA LYS A 158 5.77 -10.62 -14.79
C LYS A 158 6.73 -10.71 -13.61
N THR A 159 6.45 -11.51 -12.59
CA THR A 159 7.32 -11.60 -11.41
C THR A 159 8.24 -12.82 -11.47
N ASN A 160 9.53 -12.58 -11.25
CA ASN A 160 10.52 -13.62 -11.03
C ASN A 160 11.03 -13.47 -9.60
N PHE A 161 11.26 -14.61 -8.96
CA PHE A 161 11.70 -14.66 -7.57
C PHE A 161 13.04 -15.36 -7.49
N MET A 162 13.92 -14.85 -6.64
CA MET A 162 15.15 -15.51 -6.28
C MET A 162 14.86 -16.44 -5.09
N LEU A 163 14.94 -17.75 -5.30
CA LEU A 163 14.87 -18.75 -4.23
C LEU A 163 16.24 -19.44 -4.13
N GLY A 164 16.86 -19.38 -2.97
CA GLY A 164 18.20 -19.95 -2.76
C GLY A 164 19.33 -19.11 -3.38
N ARG A 165 20.51 -19.72 -3.53
CA ARG A 165 21.75 -18.97 -3.85
C ARG A 165 21.86 -18.52 -5.31
N ASN A 166 21.19 -19.16 -6.27
CA ASN A 166 21.36 -18.85 -7.71
C ASN A 166 20.16 -19.16 -8.64
N ASP A 167 19.02 -19.65 -8.15
CA ASP A 167 17.92 -20.06 -9.03
C ASP A 167 16.82 -18.99 -9.13
N VAL A 168 16.59 -18.51 -10.36
CA VAL A 168 15.50 -17.56 -10.68
C VAL A 168 14.30 -18.34 -11.19
N MET A 169 13.25 -18.42 -10.37
CA MET A 169 12.02 -19.14 -10.70
C MET A 169 10.91 -18.16 -11.12
N ARG A 170 10.16 -18.53 -12.16
CA ARG A 170 8.92 -17.82 -12.56
C ARG A 170 7.73 -18.50 -11.90
N THR A 171 6.97 -17.75 -11.12
CA THR A 171 5.80 -18.29 -10.41
C THR A 171 4.61 -18.37 -11.36
N LYS A 172 4.43 -19.50 -12.03
CA LYS A 172 3.12 -19.79 -12.63
C LYS A 172 2.14 -20.35 -11.59
N TYR A 173 2.62 -20.89 -10.46
CA TYR A 173 1.80 -21.63 -9.49
C TYR A 173 2.13 -21.41 -8.00
N PHE A 174 3.17 -20.64 -7.66
CA PHE A 174 3.57 -20.45 -6.26
C PHE A 174 3.52 -18.97 -5.88
N ASN A 175 2.83 -18.60 -4.81
CA ASN A 175 2.80 -17.23 -4.32
C ASN A 175 3.59 -17.14 -2.99
N PRO A 176 4.83 -16.62 -2.99
CA PRO A 176 5.64 -16.49 -1.77
C PRO A 176 4.99 -15.64 -0.67
N TRP A 177 4.01 -14.81 -1.04
CA TRP A 177 3.32 -13.91 -0.13
C TRP A 177 2.07 -14.52 0.50
N ASP A 178 1.67 -15.73 0.07
CA ASP A 178 0.52 -16.43 0.64
C ASP A 178 0.94 -17.27 1.85
N VAL A 179 0.48 -16.89 3.03
CA VAL A 179 0.70 -17.63 4.29
C VAL A 179 -0.55 -18.25 4.87
N GLY A 180 -1.56 -18.41 4.03
CA GLY A 180 -2.86 -18.90 4.43
C GLY A 180 -3.80 -17.77 4.85
N THR A 181 -5.08 -18.07 4.72
CA THR A 181 -6.19 -17.11 4.76
C THR A 181 -6.15 -16.22 5.99
N ARG A 182 -5.97 -16.80 7.19
CA ARG A 182 -6.01 -16.04 8.45
C ARG A 182 -4.83 -15.08 8.60
N LYS A 183 -3.61 -15.53 8.29
CA LYS A 183 -2.40 -14.70 8.42
C LYS A 183 -2.41 -13.58 7.38
N ASN A 184 -2.89 -13.84 6.16
CA ASN A 184 -3.05 -12.81 5.13
C ASN A 184 -4.04 -11.71 5.57
N ILE A 185 -5.16 -12.10 6.21
CA ILE A 185 -6.13 -11.15 6.77
C ILE A 185 -5.51 -10.33 7.90
N GLU A 186 -4.79 -10.97 8.82
CA GLU A 186 -4.12 -10.31 9.95
C GLU A 186 -3.03 -9.33 9.51
N GLN A 187 -2.39 -9.53 8.35
CA GLN A 187 -1.43 -8.58 7.77
C GLN A 187 -2.09 -7.28 7.32
N VAL A 188 -3.32 -7.35 6.80
CA VAL A 188 -4.03 -6.18 6.25
C VAL A 188 -4.83 -5.46 7.34
N LEU A 189 -5.62 -6.22 8.11
CA LEU A 189 -6.57 -5.68 9.09
C LEU A 189 -6.01 -5.62 10.52
N GLY A 190 -4.84 -6.23 10.76
CA GLY A 190 -4.22 -6.35 12.07
C GLY A 190 -4.76 -7.52 12.90
N LYS A 191 -4.10 -7.80 14.02
CA LYS A 191 -4.47 -8.91 14.93
C LYS A 191 -5.70 -8.61 15.79
N ASN A 192 -6.01 -7.34 16.00
CA ASN A 192 -7.08 -6.92 16.91
C ASN A 192 -8.42 -6.85 16.16
N LYS A 193 -9.31 -7.80 16.43
CA LYS A 193 -10.63 -7.91 15.78
C LYS A 193 -11.47 -6.63 15.85
N TRP A 194 -11.43 -5.91 16.97
CA TRP A 194 -12.15 -4.64 17.15
C TRP A 194 -11.63 -3.49 16.28
N LYS A 195 -10.34 -3.50 15.93
CA LYS A 195 -9.74 -2.47 15.05
C LYS A 195 -9.96 -2.78 13.58
N MET A 196 -10.46 -3.96 13.22
CA MET A 196 -10.74 -4.33 11.81
C MET A 196 -11.88 -3.49 11.21
N PHE A 197 -12.80 -3.00 12.05
CA PHE A 197 -13.98 -2.24 11.63
C PHE A 197 -13.83 -0.74 11.76
N ILE A 198 -12.68 -0.25 12.25
CA ILE A 198 -12.45 1.18 12.49
C ILE A 198 -11.20 1.58 11.71
N PRO A 199 -11.21 2.70 10.97
CA PRO A 199 -10.07 3.16 10.17
C PRO A 199 -8.93 3.75 11.04
N VAL A 200 -8.45 2.98 12.02
CA VAL A 200 -7.34 3.31 12.95
C VAL A 200 -6.11 2.41 12.70
N GLY A 201 -6.21 1.47 11.77
CA GLY A 201 -5.12 0.56 11.43
C GLY A 201 -3.95 1.31 10.78
N LYS A 202 -2.86 1.50 11.52
CA LYS A 202 -1.54 1.53 10.86
C LYS A 202 -1.30 0.10 10.37
N PRO A 203 -1.04 -0.14 9.06
CA PRO A 203 -0.74 -1.48 8.60
C PRO A 203 0.40 -2.02 9.45
N LEU A 204 0.23 -3.22 9.99
CA LEU A 204 1.24 -3.86 10.82
C LEU A 204 2.47 -4.04 9.91
N GLY A 205 3.58 -3.41 10.28
CA GLY A 205 4.78 -3.39 9.45
C GLY A 205 4.84 -2.18 8.51
N GLU A 206 5.78 -1.29 8.79
CA GLU A 206 6.43 -0.54 7.72
C GLU A 206 6.83 -1.55 6.62
N ALA A 207 6.62 -1.18 5.36
CA ALA A 207 6.53 -2.06 4.20
C ALA A 207 7.52 -3.27 4.07
N PRO A 208 8.72 -3.30 4.67
CA PRO A 208 9.62 -4.46 4.56
C PRO A 208 9.36 -5.62 5.57
N SER A 209 8.87 -5.34 6.78
CA SER A 209 9.11 -6.24 7.94
C SER A 209 8.33 -7.57 8.00
N LEU A 210 7.08 -7.62 7.53
CA LEU A 210 6.26 -8.85 7.61
C LEU A 210 6.51 -9.82 6.45
N LEU A 211 7.03 -9.31 5.34
CA LEU A 211 7.14 -10.03 4.08
C LEU A 211 8.13 -11.21 4.17
N TYR A 212 9.17 -11.08 4.97
CA TYR A 212 10.25 -12.08 5.02
C TYR A 212 10.09 -13.05 6.21
N ARG A 213 9.31 -12.71 7.27
CA ARG A 213 9.03 -13.60 8.43
C ARG A 213 8.24 -14.84 8.04
N ILE A 214 7.78 -14.81 6.81
CA ILE A 214 6.92 -15.75 6.12
C ILE A 214 7.77 -16.61 5.20
N THR A 215 8.67 -15.98 4.46
CA THR A 215 9.57 -16.62 3.50
C THR A 215 10.59 -17.49 4.22
N ILE A 216 11.22 -17.06 5.32
CA ILE A 216 12.15 -17.94 6.06
C ILE A 216 11.41 -19.18 6.54
N THR A 217 10.26 -19.01 7.21
CA THR A 217 9.51 -20.14 7.77
C THR A 217 9.02 -21.09 6.67
N THR A 218 8.54 -20.59 5.53
CA THR A 218 8.14 -21.44 4.38
C THR A 218 9.33 -22.11 3.71
N THR A 219 10.49 -21.46 3.58
CA THR A 219 11.70 -22.10 3.02
C THR A 219 12.23 -23.20 3.94
N THR A 220 12.16 -23.02 5.27
CA THR A 220 12.52 -24.10 6.21
C THR A 220 11.53 -25.26 6.20
N THR A 221 10.26 -25.03 5.86
CA THR A 221 9.23 -26.08 5.81
C THR A 221 9.21 -26.82 4.46
N ILE A 222 9.74 -26.22 3.40
CA ILE A 222 9.82 -26.83 2.05
C ILE A 222 11.12 -27.64 1.87
N LEU A 223 12.16 -27.38 2.68
CA LEU A 223 13.45 -28.09 2.68
C LEU A 223 13.58 -29.15 3.78
N SER A 224 12.49 -29.49 4.48
CA SER A 224 12.42 -30.54 5.50
C SER A 224 11.50 -31.67 5.08
#